data_AF-E0S9P8-F1
#
_entry.id   AF-E0S9P8-F1
#
_cell.length_a   1.000
_cell.length_b   1.000
_cell.length_c   1.000
_cell.angle_alpha   90.00
_cell.angle_beta   90.00
_cell.angle_gamma   90.00
#
_symmetry.space_group_name_H-M   'P 1'
#
loop_
_entity.id
_entity.type
_entity.pdbx_description
1 polymer ?
#
loop_
_entity_poly.entity_id
_entity_poly.type
_entity_poly.pdbx_seq_one_letter_code
_entity_poly.pdbx_strand_id
1 'polypeptide(L)'
;MSSDLSDFHFNCKKELNALAKSFNILFYGYGSKMPLLRKMFPSAIHLNCRAMSRHEILLEIMDAVRRRSRSAAQSISKVSTIKDIDEAIGFRKEKYKIVMANFDFSMTDFSGLRNFAILGTIEEINIKFSFEDAEKFNFIFRDLTTFEPYEEEIAGIHFRETRAEASSKVVRNVPRNSRLVLKEILLYNSDVVGLGELFERIKRKLFLTSKTSVLSMISEFIDHGLLKVRNGSEITVCMSSAEKKEVAKELGSLD
;
A
#
# COMPACT_ATOMS: atom_id res chain seq x y z
N MET A 1 13.52 -3.58 -28.40
CA MET A 1 14.32 -4.63 -27.71
C MET A 1 13.38 -5.35 -26.74
N SER A 2 13.43 -6.69 -26.63
CA SER A 2 12.67 -7.55 -25.68
C SER A 2 11.55 -8.47 -26.23
N SER A 3 11.60 -8.96 -27.48
CA SER A 3 10.84 -10.17 -27.84
C SER A 3 11.39 -11.39 -27.09
N ASP A 4 12.72 -11.54 -27.10
CA ASP A 4 13.38 -12.78 -26.69
C ASP A 4 13.20 -13.10 -25.20
N LEU A 5 13.20 -12.08 -24.33
CA LEU A 5 12.95 -12.25 -22.90
C LEU A 5 11.48 -12.57 -22.60
N SER A 6 10.56 -11.88 -23.27
CA SER A 6 9.12 -12.16 -23.15
C SER A 6 8.80 -13.56 -23.64
N ASP A 7 9.40 -13.97 -24.76
CA ASP A 7 9.24 -15.29 -25.37
C ASP A 7 9.87 -16.38 -24.50
N PHE A 8 11.04 -16.14 -23.91
CA PHE A 8 11.65 -17.02 -22.91
C PHE A 8 10.67 -17.31 -21.76
N HIS A 9 10.16 -16.27 -21.12
CA HIS A 9 9.21 -16.43 -20.02
C HIS A 9 7.91 -17.09 -20.48
N PHE A 10 7.43 -16.76 -21.68
CA PHE A 10 6.24 -17.39 -22.24
C PHE A 10 6.44 -18.90 -22.46
N ASN A 11 7.63 -19.34 -22.85
CA ASN A 11 7.98 -20.75 -22.98
C ASN A 11 7.98 -21.49 -21.63
N CYS A 12 8.31 -20.79 -20.53
CA CYS A 12 8.21 -21.33 -19.16
C CYS A 12 6.76 -21.55 -18.70
N LYS A 13 5.74 -21.08 -19.43
CA LYS A 13 4.32 -21.27 -19.07
C LYS A 13 3.95 -22.71 -18.76
N LYS A 14 4.51 -23.69 -19.48
CA LYS A 14 4.22 -25.12 -19.25
C LYS A 14 4.72 -25.57 -17.87
N GLU A 15 5.94 -25.18 -17.52
CA GLU A 15 6.54 -25.44 -16.21
C GLU A 15 5.73 -24.76 -15.10
N LEU A 16 5.42 -23.47 -15.25
CA LEU A 16 4.64 -22.71 -14.27
C LEU A 16 3.25 -23.33 -14.05
N ASN A 17 2.60 -23.83 -15.11
CA ASN A 17 1.34 -24.56 -14.97
C ASN A 17 1.49 -25.90 -14.24
N ALA A 18 2.63 -26.58 -14.36
CA ALA A 18 2.90 -27.80 -13.61
C ALA A 18 3.13 -27.49 -12.13
N LEU A 19 3.93 -26.47 -11.83
CA LEU A 19 4.21 -26.01 -10.47
C LEU A 19 2.94 -25.52 -9.76
N ALA A 20 2.11 -24.74 -10.45
CA ALA A 20 0.84 -24.21 -9.93
C ALA A 20 -0.21 -25.30 -9.59
N LYS A 21 0.05 -26.59 -9.86
CA LYS A 21 -0.80 -27.69 -9.40
C LYS A 21 -0.61 -28.00 -7.92
N SER A 22 0.58 -27.71 -7.39
CA SER A 22 1.01 -28.11 -6.04
C SER A 22 1.54 -26.95 -5.21
N PHE A 23 1.97 -25.86 -5.84
CA PHE A 23 2.58 -24.71 -5.19
C PHE A 23 1.91 -23.41 -5.61
N ASN A 24 1.91 -22.43 -4.72
CA ASN A 24 1.72 -21.05 -5.11
C ASN A 24 3.04 -20.51 -5.67
N ILE A 25 2.99 -19.55 -6.59
CA ILE A 25 4.18 -19.01 -7.24
C ILE A 25 4.27 -17.53 -6.92
N LEU A 26 5.44 -17.10 -6.45
CA LEU A 26 5.75 -15.71 -6.18
C LEU A 26 6.80 -15.22 -7.17
N PHE A 27 6.39 -14.28 -8.01
CA PHE A 27 7.22 -13.71 -9.05
C PHE A 27 7.94 -12.46 -8.55
N TYR A 28 9.26 -12.46 -8.68
CA TYR A 28 10.12 -11.30 -8.45
C TYR A 28 10.83 -10.91 -9.75
N GLY A 29 11.48 -9.76 -9.75
CA GLY A 29 12.21 -9.26 -10.91
C GLY A 29 11.83 -7.83 -11.25
N TYR A 30 12.64 -7.18 -12.09
CA TYR A 30 12.40 -5.81 -12.54
C TYR A 30 11.20 -5.74 -13.50
N GLY A 31 10.59 -4.56 -13.65
CA GLY A 31 9.49 -4.28 -14.57
C GLY A 31 8.14 -4.86 -14.16
N SER A 32 7.08 -4.34 -14.79
CA SER A 32 5.72 -4.85 -14.58
C SER A 32 5.57 -6.27 -15.12
N LYS A 33 5.10 -7.16 -14.24
CA LYS A 33 4.84 -8.57 -14.57
C LYS A 33 3.42 -8.78 -15.09
N MET A 34 2.53 -7.81 -14.89
CA MET A 34 1.10 -7.94 -15.20
C MET A 34 0.80 -8.15 -16.69
N PRO A 35 1.40 -7.41 -17.65
CA PRO A 35 1.16 -7.63 -19.08
C PRO A 35 1.49 -9.06 -19.51
N LEU A 36 2.60 -9.60 -19.01
CA LEU A 36 3.06 -10.94 -19.32
C LEU A 36 2.18 -12.02 -18.66
N LEU A 37 1.83 -11.85 -17.38
CA LEU A 37 0.95 -12.78 -16.67
C LEU A 37 -0.46 -12.83 -17.27
N ARG A 38 -0.99 -11.71 -17.78
CA ARG A 38 -2.27 -11.69 -18.52
C ARG A 38 -2.19 -12.49 -19.82
N LYS A 39 -1.09 -12.38 -20.57
CA LYS A 39 -0.84 -13.19 -21.78
C LYS A 39 -0.68 -14.68 -21.45
N MET A 40 0.06 -15.00 -20.39
CA MET A 40 0.32 -16.39 -19.98
C MET A 40 -0.92 -17.06 -19.36
N PHE A 41 -1.69 -16.33 -18.55
CA PHE A 41 -2.83 -16.83 -17.81
C PHE A 41 -4.08 -15.96 -18.05
N PRO A 42 -4.64 -15.95 -19.27
CA PRO A 42 -5.80 -15.11 -19.60
C PRO A 42 -7.07 -15.53 -18.85
N SER A 43 -7.14 -16.77 -18.39
CA SER A 43 -8.22 -17.27 -17.54
C SER A 43 -7.93 -17.17 -16.04
N ALA A 44 -6.85 -16.52 -15.61
CA ALA A 44 -6.70 -16.21 -14.19
C ALA A 44 -7.62 -15.04 -13.78
N ILE A 45 -7.92 -14.96 -12.49
CA ILE A 45 -8.54 -13.78 -11.87
C ILE A 45 -7.40 -12.81 -11.58
N HIS A 46 -7.40 -11.64 -12.20
CA HIS A 46 -6.32 -10.65 -12.04
C HIS A 46 -6.74 -9.59 -11.03
N LEU A 47 -5.92 -9.41 -10.00
CA LEU A 47 -6.18 -8.53 -8.87
C LEU A 47 -4.99 -7.64 -8.61
N ASN A 48 -5.24 -6.40 -8.18
CA ASN A 48 -4.19 -5.48 -7.74
C ASN A 48 -4.35 -5.23 -6.24
N CYS A 49 -3.49 -5.87 -5.43
CA CYS A 49 -3.60 -5.81 -3.97
C CYS A 49 -3.24 -4.43 -3.40
N ARG A 50 -2.53 -3.61 -4.18
CA ARG A 50 -2.19 -2.24 -3.80
C ARG A 50 -3.31 -1.26 -4.09
N ALA A 51 -4.06 -1.48 -5.17
CA ALA A 51 -5.15 -0.59 -5.61
C ALA A 51 -6.52 -0.99 -5.05
N MET A 52 -6.71 -2.25 -4.64
CA MET A 52 -7.96 -2.78 -4.13
C MET A 52 -7.88 -3.01 -2.61
N SER A 53 -8.97 -2.76 -1.91
CA SER A 53 -9.17 -3.17 -0.51
C SER A 53 -9.44 -4.68 -0.43
N ARG A 54 -9.26 -5.28 0.76
CA ARG A 54 -9.56 -6.71 0.98
C ARG A 54 -11.01 -7.08 0.62
N HIS A 55 -11.95 -6.16 0.86
CA HIS A 55 -13.35 -6.38 0.51
C HIS A 55 -13.56 -6.39 -1.01
N GLU A 56 -12.99 -5.44 -1.74
CA GLU A 56 -13.05 -5.39 -3.21
C GLU A 56 -12.40 -6.62 -3.85
N ILE A 57 -11.26 -7.08 -3.31
CA ILE A 57 -10.59 -8.31 -3.74
C ILE A 57 -11.53 -9.51 -3.63
N LEU A 58 -12.20 -9.66 -2.47
CA LEU A 58 -13.11 -10.78 -2.25
C LEU A 58 -14.30 -10.72 -3.20
N LEU A 59 -14.88 -9.52 -3.41
CA LEU A 59 -15.98 -9.31 -4.34
C LEU A 59 -15.60 -9.69 -5.78
N GLU A 60 -14.43 -9.27 -6.26
CA GLU A 60 -13.97 -9.60 -7.62
C GLU A 60 -13.76 -11.12 -7.79
N ILE A 61 -13.22 -11.79 -6.78
CA ILE A 61 -13.08 -13.26 -6.78
C ILE A 61 -14.47 -13.91 -6.83
N MET A 62 -15.40 -13.48 -5.98
CA MET A 62 -16.77 -14.00 -5.95
C MET A 62 -17.46 -13.84 -7.31
N ASP A 63 -17.35 -12.67 -7.92
CA ASP A 63 -17.97 -12.37 -9.20
C ASP A 63 -17.31 -13.12 -10.36
N ALA A 64 -15.99 -13.33 -10.32
CA ALA A 64 -15.30 -14.17 -11.30
C ALA A 64 -15.71 -15.65 -11.20
N VAL A 65 -15.86 -16.19 -9.99
CA VAL A 65 -16.33 -17.56 -9.75
C VAL A 65 -17.79 -17.71 -10.18
N ARG A 66 -18.65 -16.73 -9.86
CA ARG A 66 -20.07 -16.71 -10.29
C ARG A 66 -20.19 -16.68 -11.81
N ARG A 67 -19.42 -15.84 -12.51
CA ARG A 67 -19.45 -15.72 -13.98
C ARG A 67 -19.10 -17.04 -14.68
N ARG A 68 -18.18 -17.83 -14.11
CA ARG A 68 -17.79 -19.14 -14.68
C ARG A 68 -18.77 -20.25 -14.36
N SER A 69 -19.37 -20.21 -13.18
CA SER A 69 -20.33 -21.23 -12.75
C SER A 69 -21.76 -20.85 -13.18
N ARG A 70 -22.17 -21.28 -14.37
CA ARG A 70 -23.49 -20.99 -14.99
C ARG A 70 -24.74 -21.41 -14.18
N SER A 71 -24.61 -22.12 -13.05
CA SER A 71 -25.75 -22.79 -12.38
C SER A 71 -25.96 -22.49 -10.88
N ALA A 72 -25.34 -21.48 -10.26
CA ALA A 72 -25.54 -21.29 -8.82
C ALA A 72 -25.44 -19.83 -8.33
N ALA A 73 -26.40 -19.00 -8.72
CA ALA A 73 -26.64 -17.70 -8.07
C ALA A 73 -27.13 -17.85 -6.61
N GLN A 74 -27.52 -19.05 -6.16
CA GLN A 74 -28.23 -19.25 -4.89
C GLN A 74 -27.39 -19.73 -3.70
N SER A 75 -26.19 -20.29 -3.87
CA SER A 75 -25.36 -20.77 -2.73
C SER A 75 -24.17 -19.88 -2.34
N ILE A 76 -23.79 -18.92 -3.20
CA ILE A 76 -22.66 -18.01 -2.97
C ILE A 76 -23.12 -16.70 -2.28
N SER A 77 -24.41 -16.55 -1.95
CA SER A 77 -24.95 -15.35 -1.30
C SER A 77 -24.69 -15.28 0.21
N LYS A 78 -24.28 -16.40 0.84
CA LYS A 78 -23.97 -16.49 2.28
C LYS A 78 -22.49 -16.63 2.63
N VAL A 79 -21.61 -16.57 1.63
CA VAL A 79 -20.17 -16.76 1.81
C VAL A 79 -19.52 -15.44 2.22
N SER A 80 -18.87 -15.41 3.39
CA SER A 80 -18.20 -14.21 3.92
C SER A 80 -16.68 -14.28 3.81
N THR A 81 -16.10 -15.47 3.64
CA THR A 81 -14.63 -15.65 3.59
C THR A 81 -14.16 -16.37 2.33
N ILE A 82 -12.91 -16.14 1.94
CA ILE A 82 -12.28 -16.82 0.80
C ILE A 82 -12.18 -18.34 1.00
N LYS A 83 -12.11 -18.82 2.25
CA LYS A 83 -12.08 -20.25 2.56
C LYS A 83 -13.40 -20.93 2.26
N ASP A 84 -14.53 -20.29 2.55
CA ASP A 84 -15.84 -20.85 2.19
C ASP A 84 -16.02 -20.88 0.67
N ILE A 85 -15.43 -19.92 -0.06
CA ILE A 85 -15.39 -19.94 -1.53
C ILE A 85 -14.55 -21.14 -2.01
N ASP A 86 -13.38 -21.35 -1.43
CA ASP A 86 -12.48 -22.48 -1.77
C ASP A 86 -13.17 -23.83 -1.53
N GLU A 87 -13.87 -24.00 -0.41
CA GLU A 87 -14.64 -25.22 -0.13
C GLU A 87 -15.79 -25.41 -1.13
N ALA A 88 -16.55 -24.35 -1.42
CA ALA A 88 -17.66 -24.39 -2.37
C ALA A 88 -17.19 -24.77 -3.80
N ILE A 89 -16.01 -24.30 -4.20
CA ILE A 89 -15.35 -24.67 -5.46
C ILE A 89 -14.84 -26.11 -5.41
N GLY A 90 -14.31 -26.56 -4.27
CA GLY A 90 -13.84 -27.92 -4.05
C GLY A 90 -14.93 -28.98 -4.27
N PHE A 91 -16.15 -28.72 -3.79
CA PHE A 91 -17.32 -29.58 -4.07
C PHE A 91 -17.62 -29.73 -5.57
N ARG A 92 -17.28 -28.71 -6.37
CA ARG A 92 -17.46 -28.71 -7.83
C ARG A 92 -16.29 -29.33 -8.58
N LYS A 93 -15.20 -29.67 -7.89
CA LYS A 93 -13.92 -30.13 -8.46
C LYS A 93 -13.32 -29.14 -9.46
N GLU A 94 -13.62 -27.85 -9.28
CA GLU A 94 -13.06 -26.79 -10.11
C GLU A 94 -11.72 -26.31 -9.53
N LYS A 95 -10.83 -25.80 -10.39
CA LYS A 95 -9.57 -25.18 -9.98
C LYS A 95 -9.40 -23.83 -10.63
N TYR A 96 -8.99 -22.84 -9.84
CA TYR A 96 -8.85 -21.45 -10.26
C TYR A 96 -7.41 -20.97 -10.06
N LYS A 97 -6.98 -20.04 -10.92
CA LYS A 97 -5.72 -19.31 -10.75
C LYS A 97 -6.05 -17.87 -10.41
N ILE A 98 -5.36 -17.33 -9.43
CA ILE A 98 -5.46 -15.93 -9.04
C ILE A 98 -4.10 -15.29 -9.28
N VAL A 99 -4.04 -14.26 -10.10
CA VAL A 99 -2.87 -13.41 -10.26
C VAL A 99 -3.04 -12.20 -9.35
N MET A 100 -2.14 -12.04 -8.39
CA MET A 100 -2.19 -11.00 -7.38
C MET A 100 -0.97 -10.08 -7.55
N ALA A 101 -1.20 -8.90 -8.14
CA ALA A 101 -0.17 -7.88 -8.25
C ALA A 101 0.15 -7.30 -6.87
N ASN A 102 1.44 -7.13 -6.56
CA ASN A 102 1.91 -6.64 -5.25
C ASN A 102 1.34 -7.44 -4.08
N PHE A 103 1.61 -8.75 -4.07
CA PHE A 103 1.06 -9.65 -3.06
C PHE A 103 1.39 -9.19 -1.64
N ASP A 104 0.38 -9.21 -0.77
CA ASP A 104 0.48 -8.80 0.62
C ASP A 104 0.38 -10.02 1.55
N PHE A 105 1.49 -10.34 2.23
CA PHE A 105 1.57 -11.45 3.18
C PHE A 105 0.66 -11.29 4.40
N SER A 106 0.14 -10.08 4.67
CA SER A 106 -0.84 -9.86 5.73
C SER A 106 -2.20 -10.51 5.44
N MET A 107 -2.45 -10.96 4.21
CA MET A 107 -3.70 -11.60 3.77
C MET A 107 -3.75 -13.09 4.16
N THR A 108 -3.69 -13.38 5.46
CA THR A 108 -3.62 -14.76 5.99
C THR A 108 -4.80 -15.64 5.59
N ASP A 109 -5.94 -15.06 5.22
CA ASP A 109 -7.12 -15.80 4.79
C ASP A 109 -6.90 -16.58 3.49
N PHE A 110 -5.94 -16.13 2.67
CA PHE A 110 -5.53 -16.78 1.43
C PHE A 110 -4.53 -17.94 1.64
N SER A 111 -4.16 -18.24 2.89
CA SER A 111 -3.29 -19.37 3.20
C SER A 111 -4.04 -20.71 3.18
N GLY A 112 -3.37 -21.75 2.67
CA GLY A 112 -3.89 -23.12 2.68
C GLY A 112 -5.06 -23.41 1.74
N LEU A 113 -5.32 -22.54 0.75
CA LEU A 113 -6.35 -22.78 -0.27
C LEU A 113 -5.97 -23.98 -1.14
N ARG A 114 -6.93 -24.88 -1.42
CA ARG A 114 -6.68 -26.13 -2.16
C ARG A 114 -7.10 -26.04 -3.62
N ASN A 115 -8.09 -25.22 -3.91
CA ASN A 115 -8.70 -25.10 -5.24
C ASN A 115 -8.26 -23.81 -5.95
N PHE A 116 -7.64 -22.88 -5.24
CA PHE A 116 -6.96 -21.72 -5.79
C PHE A 116 -5.43 -21.93 -5.83
N ALA A 117 -4.84 -21.64 -6.98
CA ALA A 117 -3.40 -21.43 -7.12
C ALA A 117 -3.10 -19.93 -7.23
N ILE A 118 -2.31 -19.41 -6.30
CA ILE A 118 -1.93 -18.00 -6.22
C ILE A 118 -0.65 -17.78 -6.99
N LEU A 119 -0.70 -16.82 -7.90
CA LEU A 119 0.39 -16.30 -8.71
C LEU A 119 0.63 -14.85 -8.27
N GLY A 120 1.44 -14.66 -7.23
CA GLY A 120 1.73 -13.35 -6.65
C GLY A 120 2.88 -12.65 -7.38
N THR A 121 2.89 -11.32 -7.38
CA THR A 121 4.07 -10.52 -7.79
C THR A 121 4.60 -9.68 -6.64
N ILE A 122 5.91 -9.47 -6.60
CA ILE A 122 6.59 -8.52 -5.73
C ILE A 122 7.23 -7.44 -6.60
N GLU A 123 6.87 -6.19 -6.36
CA GLU A 123 7.53 -5.03 -6.97
C GLU A 123 8.33 -4.19 -5.96
N GLU A 124 7.97 -4.26 -4.67
CA GLU A 124 8.64 -3.46 -3.65
C GLU A 124 9.97 -4.09 -3.20
N ILE A 125 11.03 -3.29 -3.27
CA ILE A 125 12.38 -3.69 -2.84
C ILE A 125 12.42 -3.98 -1.33
N ASN A 126 11.60 -3.27 -0.55
CA ASN A 126 11.58 -3.35 0.92
C ASN A 126 10.47 -4.25 1.46
N ILE A 127 9.98 -5.21 0.66
CA ILE A 127 8.98 -6.16 1.16
C ILE A 127 9.56 -6.94 2.34
N LYS A 128 8.78 -7.04 3.42
CA LYS A 128 9.15 -7.79 4.61
C LYS A 128 8.25 -9.00 4.71
N PHE A 129 8.84 -10.19 4.62
CA PHE A 129 8.18 -11.44 4.93
C PHE A 129 9.18 -12.36 5.63
N SER A 130 8.66 -13.21 6.53
CA SER A 130 9.44 -14.25 7.18
C SER A 130 9.44 -15.53 6.34
N PHE A 131 10.36 -16.45 6.64
CA PHE A 131 10.33 -17.79 6.04
C PHE A 131 9.02 -18.53 6.38
N GLU A 132 8.48 -18.32 7.59
CA GLU A 132 7.20 -18.88 8.01
C GLU A 132 6.04 -18.38 7.15
N ASP A 133 6.06 -17.11 6.74
CA ASP A 133 5.06 -16.56 5.83
C ASP A 133 5.12 -17.26 4.47
N ALA A 134 6.31 -17.41 3.89
CA ALA A 134 6.48 -18.09 2.61
C ALA A 134 6.02 -19.56 2.66
N GLU A 135 6.31 -20.27 3.75
CA GLU A 135 5.87 -21.66 3.97
C GLU A 135 4.36 -21.76 4.16
N LYS A 136 3.76 -20.84 4.94
CA LYS A 136 2.33 -20.79 5.20
C LYS A 136 1.49 -20.64 3.93
N PHE A 137 2.00 -19.87 2.97
CA PHE A 137 1.38 -19.73 1.65
C PHE A 137 1.90 -20.74 0.63
N ASN A 138 2.82 -21.63 0.99
CA ASN A 138 3.41 -22.64 0.10
C ASN A 138 3.94 -22.03 -1.21
N PHE A 139 4.69 -20.93 -1.09
CA PHE A 139 5.25 -20.21 -2.22
C PHE A 139 6.57 -20.81 -2.70
N ILE A 140 6.69 -20.94 -4.02
CA ILE A 140 7.98 -21.05 -4.69
C ILE A 140 8.29 -19.74 -5.39
N PHE A 141 9.57 -19.35 -5.34
CA PHE A 141 10.02 -18.09 -5.92
C PHE A 141 10.48 -18.33 -7.36
N ARG A 142 10.08 -17.44 -8.28
CA ARG A 142 10.49 -17.49 -9.68
C ARG A 142 10.81 -16.09 -10.19
N ASP A 143 11.92 -15.98 -10.91
CA ASP A 143 12.26 -14.76 -11.63
C ASP A 143 11.30 -14.59 -12.82
N LEU A 144 10.75 -13.39 -12.93
CA LEU A 144 9.93 -12.94 -14.05
C LEU A 144 10.31 -11.49 -14.36
N THR A 145 11.61 -11.22 -14.49
CA THR A 145 12.12 -9.91 -14.86
C THR A 145 11.64 -9.51 -16.25
N THR A 146 11.02 -8.34 -16.35
CA THR A 146 10.59 -7.66 -17.56
C THR A 146 11.18 -6.25 -17.61
N PHE A 147 10.95 -5.53 -18.71
CA PHE A 147 11.27 -4.10 -18.84
C PHE A 147 10.01 -3.25 -19.10
N GLU A 148 8.84 -3.80 -18.80
CA GLU A 148 7.56 -3.14 -19.00
C GLU A 148 7.33 -2.07 -17.91
N PRO A 149 6.70 -0.92 -18.24
CA PRO A 149 6.42 0.14 -17.30
C PRO A 149 5.34 -0.24 -16.27
N TYR A 150 5.43 0.35 -15.07
CA TYR A 150 4.53 0.11 -13.93
C TYR A 150 3.23 0.93 -13.96
N GLU A 151 2.54 0.97 -15.10
CA GLU A 151 1.39 1.87 -15.27
C GLU A 151 0.21 1.48 -14.35
N GLU A 152 -0.15 0.19 -14.29
CA GLU A 152 -1.29 -0.30 -13.51
C GLU A 152 -1.00 -0.34 -12.00
N GLU A 153 0.27 -0.57 -11.63
CA GLU A 153 0.71 -0.67 -10.25
C GLU A 153 0.86 0.69 -9.56
N ILE A 154 1.18 1.75 -10.34
CA ILE A 154 1.36 3.12 -9.83
C ILE A 154 0.03 3.91 -9.85
N ALA A 155 -0.94 3.54 -10.68
CA ALA A 155 -2.21 4.25 -10.82
C ALA A 155 -2.96 4.50 -9.49
N GLY A 156 -2.77 3.63 -8.49
CA GLY A 156 -3.35 3.78 -7.15
C GLY A 156 -2.52 4.57 -6.14
N ILE A 157 -1.22 4.79 -6.39
CA ILE A 157 -0.29 5.44 -5.44
C ILE A 157 -0.56 6.94 -5.37
N HIS A 158 -0.74 7.58 -6.53
CA HIS A 158 -0.96 9.03 -6.61
C HIS A 158 -2.29 9.49 -6.00
N PHE A 159 -3.27 8.59 -5.82
CA PHE A 159 -4.57 8.90 -5.22
C PHE A 159 -4.72 8.43 -3.76
N ARG A 160 -3.84 7.53 -3.27
CA ARG A 160 -3.95 6.91 -1.94
C ARG A 160 -3.07 7.50 -0.86
N GLU A 161 -2.08 8.34 -1.17
CA GLU A 161 -1.45 9.13 -0.11
C GLU A 161 -2.52 10.06 0.47
N THR A 162 -3.09 9.64 1.61
CA THR A 162 -3.96 10.54 2.35
C THR A 162 -3.15 11.77 2.70
N ARG A 163 -3.78 12.95 2.68
CA ARG A 163 -3.11 14.20 3.03
C ARG A 163 -2.40 14.09 4.40
N ALA A 164 -2.89 13.24 5.30
CA ALA A 164 -2.27 12.83 6.56
C ALA A 164 -0.94 12.08 6.41
N GLU A 165 -0.82 11.11 5.52
CA GLU A 165 0.44 10.40 5.26
C GLU A 165 1.48 11.32 4.62
N ALA A 166 1.07 12.16 3.66
CA ALA A 166 1.94 13.16 3.06
C ALA A 166 2.45 14.16 4.12
N SER A 167 1.54 14.63 5.00
CA SER A 167 1.88 15.49 6.14
C SER A 167 2.87 14.83 7.10
N SER A 168 2.67 13.55 7.41
CA SER A 168 3.58 12.76 8.26
C SER A 168 4.98 12.63 7.65
N LYS A 169 5.08 12.41 6.33
CA LYS A 169 6.37 12.37 5.61
C LYS A 169 7.12 13.69 5.68
N VAL A 170 6.42 14.82 5.49
CA VAL A 170 7.01 16.17 5.65
C VAL A 170 7.56 16.33 7.07
N VAL A 171 6.77 15.95 8.07
CA VAL A 171 7.19 16.05 9.48
C VAL A 171 8.40 15.18 9.80
N ARG A 172 8.57 14.01 9.17
CA ARG A 172 9.76 13.17 9.36
C ARG A 172 11.03 13.76 8.76
N ASN A 173 10.91 14.53 7.68
CA ASN A 173 12.06 15.04 6.93
C ASN A 173 12.55 16.42 7.40
N VAL A 174 11.76 17.13 8.22
CA VAL A 174 12.17 18.42 8.79
C VAL A 174 13.18 18.28 9.96
N PRO A 175 14.02 19.30 10.20
CA PRO A 175 14.94 19.33 11.33
C PRO A 175 14.24 19.18 12.69
N ARG A 176 14.95 18.63 13.70
CA ARG A 176 14.42 18.42 15.07
C ARG A 176 13.83 19.70 15.67
N ASN A 177 14.48 20.85 15.47
CA ASN A 177 14.01 22.13 15.99
C ASN A 177 12.67 22.55 15.36
N SER A 178 12.51 22.34 14.04
CA SER A 178 11.24 22.59 13.34
C SER A 178 10.12 21.68 13.85
N ARG A 179 10.42 20.40 14.12
CA ARG A 179 9.46 19.47 14.74
C ARG A 179 9.03 19.92 16.14
N LEU A 180 9.96 20.43 16.95
CA LEU A 180 9.65 20.95 18.28
C LEU A 180 8.76 22.20 18.21
N VAL A 181 9.02 23.10 17.26
CA VAL A 181 8.15 24.26 17.03
C VAL A 181 6.74 23.80 16.63
N LEU A 182 6.63 22.82 15.74
CA LEU A 182 5.33 22.26 15.35
C LEU A 182 4.59 21.57 16.52
N LYS A 183 5.31 20.84 17.39
CA LYS A 183 4.76 20.24 18.62
C LYS A 183 4.16 21.32 19.52
N GLU A 184 4.89 22.42 19.75
CA GLU A 184 4.41 23.53 20.57
C GLU A 184 3.20 24.24 19.94
N ILE A 185 3.17 24.43 18.62
CA ILE A 185 1.99 24.97 17.91
C ILE A 185 0.76 24.08 18.11
N LEU A 186 0.91 22.76 18.01
CA LEU A 186 -0.19 21.81 18.19
C LEU A 186 -0.69 21.76 19.65
N LEU A 187 0.19 21.99 20.63
CA LEU A 187 -0.16 22.04 22.05
C LEU A 187 -1.01 23.26 22.45
N TYR A 188 -1.02 24.33 21.65
CA TYR A 188 -1.89 25.48 21.90
C TYR A 188 -3.39 25.16 21.78
N ASN A 189 -3.75 24.02 21.17
CA ASN A 189 -5.12 23.54 20.97
C ASN A 189 -6.08 24.60 20.38
N SER A 190 -5.52 25.61 19.72
CA SER A 190 -6.18 26.71 19.03
C SER A 190 -5.76 26.67 17.57
N ASP A 191 -6.70 26.88 16.66
CA ASP A 191 -6.41 26.90 15.23
C ASP A 191 -5.64 28.17 14.80
N VAL A 192 -5.54 29.17 15.68
CA VAL A 192 -4.74 30.39 15.49
C VAL A 192 -3.80 30.57 16.68
N VAL A 193 -2.51 30.75 16.39
CA VAL A 193 -1.45 30.95 17.38
C VAL A 193 -0.72 32.25 17.06
N GLY A 194 -0.60 33.14 18.04
CA GLY A 194 0.17 34.38 17.89
C GLY A 194 1.68 34.10 17.87
N LEU A 195 2.40 34.65 16.88
CA LEU A 195 3.85 34.47 16.74
C LEU A 195 4.63 34.99 17.96
N GLY A 196 4.12 36.03 18.62
CA GLY A 196 4.72 36.57 19.85
C GLY A 196 4.66 35.61 21.04
N GLU A 197 3.51 34.96 21.24
CA GLU A 197 3.30 34.01 22.34
C GLU A 197 4.07 32.72 22.11
N LEU A 198 4.03 32.22 20.87
CA LEU A 198 4.81 31.05 20.46
C LEU A 198 6.30 31.30 20.71
N PHE A 199 6.81 32.47 20.27
CA PHE A 199 8.22 32.84 20.44
C PHE A 199 8.64 32.83 21.91
N GLU A 200 7.89 33.43 22.83
CA GLU A 200 8.26 33.45 24.26
C GLU A 200 8.34 32.06 24.89
N ARG A 201 7.48 31.11 24.47
CA ARG A 201 7.54 29.71 24.94
C ARG A 201 8.73 28.93 24.40
N ILE A 202 9.05 29.11 23.12
CA ILE A 202 10.11 28.33 22.46
C ILE A 202 11.49 28.97 22.62
N LYS A 203 11.58 30.28 22.88
CA LYS A 203 12.84 31.04 23.02
C LYS A 203 13.80 30.40 24.02
N ARG A 204 13.29 29.96 25.17
CA ARG A 204 14.10 29.31 26.22
C ARG A 204 14.49 27.87 25.87
N LYS A 205 13.63 27.14 25.15
CA LYS A 205 13.86 25.72 24.79
C LYS A 205 14.80 25.55 23.60
N LEU A 206 14.75 26.48 22.65
CA LEU A 206 15.48 26.43 21.37
C LEU A 206 16.59 27.49 21.27
N PHE A 207 16.87 28.23 22.35
CA PHE A 207 17.88 29.30 22.40
C PHE A 207 17.75 30.33 21.27
N LEU A 208 16.53 30.75 20.96
CA LEU A 208 16.27 31.66 19.83
C LEU A 208 16.53 33.12 20.20
N THR A 209 17.10 33.86 19.25
CA THR A 209 17.41 35.30 19.39
C THR A 209 16.39 36.19 18.67
N SER A 210 15.69 35.70 17.65
CA SER A 210 14.72 36.49 16.89
C SER A 210 13.45 35.72 16.52
N LYS A 211 12.34 36.46 16.34
CA LYS A 211 11.07 35.92 15.82
C LYS A 211 11.18 35.43 14.38
N THR A 212 12.12 35.98 13.61
CA THR A 212 12.38 35.58 12.22
C THR A 212 12.92 34.16 12.12
N SER A 213 13.69 33.69 13.10
CA SER A 213 14.16 32.29 13.15
C SER A 213 13.02 31.29 13.32
N VAL A 214 11.91 31.68 13.96
CA VAL A 214 10.72 30.82 14.07
C VAL A 214 10.06 30.67 12.70
N LEU A 215 9.96 31.76 11.94
CA LEU A 215 9.39 31.76 10.59
C LEU A 215 10.21 30.89 9.63
N SER A 216 11.54 30.91 9.72
CA SER A 216 12.39 30.02 8.90
C SER A 216 12.29 28.56 9.32
N MET A 217 12.02 28.27 10.60
CA MET A 217 11.81 26.88 11.06
C MET A 217 10.46 26.30 10.62
N ILE A 218 9.46 27.15 10.33
CA ILE A 218 8.13 26.72 9.90
C ILE A 218 7.87 26.89 8.40
N SER A 219 8.82 27.42 7.63
CA SER A 219 8.63 27.70 6.20
C SER A 219 8.29 26.43 5.41
N GLU A 220 8.96 25.32 5.71
CA GLU A 220 8.70 24.03 5.06
C GLU A 220 7.26 23.54 5.33
N PHE A 221 6.72 23.79 6.53
CA PHE A 221 5.32 23.48 6.83
C PHE A 221 4.33 24.41 6.12
N ILE A 222 4.73 25.64 5.81
CA ILE A 222 3.92 26.59 5.03
C ILE A 222 3.90 26.17 3.57
N ASP A 223 5.06 25.81 3.01
CA ASP A 223 5.21 25.37 1.61
C ASP A 223 4.38 24.11 1.33
N HIS A 224 4.30 23.20 2.31
CA HIS A 224 3.46 22.00 2.23
C HIS A 224 2.00 22.19 2.71
N GLY A 225 1.58 23.43 3.00
CA GLY A 225 0.18 23.75 3.31
C GLY A 225 -0.34 23.22 4.65
N LEU A 226 0.56 22.92 5.60
CA LEU A 226 0.23 22.50 6.97
C LEU A 226 -0.09 23.70 7.86
N LEU A 227 0.65 24.79 7.65
CA LEU A 227 0.51 26.05 8.37
C LEU A 227 0.29 27.19 7.39
N LYS A 228 -0.40 28.25 7.82
CA LYS A 228 -0.53 29.50 7.06
C LYS A 228 -0.24 30.69 7.95
N VAL A 229 0.59 31.61 7.50
CA VAL A 229 0.85 32.86 8.24
C VAL A 229 -0.10 33.94 7.73
N ARG A 230 -0.91 34.51 8.63
CA ARG A 230 -1.72 35.70 8.36
C ARG A 230 -1.03 36.93 8.93
N ASN A 231 -0.91 37.96 8.09
CA ASN A 231 -0.44 39.31 8.44
C ASN A 231 0.92 39.37 9.17
N GLY A 232 1.76 38.33 9.04
CA GLY A 232 3.08 38.26 9.67
C GLY A 232 3.07 38.07 11.20
N SER A 233 1.90 38.00 11.83
CA SER A 233 1.74 37.97 13.29
C SER A 233 0.99 36.73 13.81
N GLU A 234 0.24 36.04 12.95
CA GLU A 234 -0.61 34.90 13.33
C GLU A 234 -0.29 33.67 12.48
N ILE A 235 -0.20 32.52 13.11
CA ILE A 235 -0.02 31.21 12.48
C ILE A 235 -1.34 30.45 12.59
N THR A 236 -1.94 30.12 11.46
CA THR A 236 -3.15 29.29 11.36
C THR A 236 -2.78 27.85 11.05
N VAL A 237 -3.32 26.91 11.82
CA VAL A 237 -3.14 25.47 11.57
C VAL A 237 -4.17 25.02 10.52
N CYS A 238 -3.70 24.55 9.36
CA CYS A 238 -4.57 24.15 8.24
C CYS A 238 -4.80 22.64 8.17
N MET A 239 -4.43 21.90 9.22
CA MET A 239 -4.55 20.44 9.31
C MET A 239 -5.96 20.02 9.77
N SER A 240 -6.52 19.04 9.09
CA SER A 240 -7.69 18.27 9.51
C SER A 240 -7.43 17.49 10.81
N SER A 241 -8.50 17.03 11.46
CA SER A 241 -8.39 16.23 12.69
C SER A 241 -7.66 14.90 12.50
N ALA A 242 -7.73 14.28 11.32
CA ALA A 242 -6.98 13.07 10.98
C ALA A 242 -5.49 13.36 10.80
N GLU A 243 -5.13 14.44 10.11
CA GLU A 243 -3.75 14.90 9.95
C GLU A 243 -3.11 15.25 11.30
N LYS A 244 -3.83 15.99 12.16
CA LYS A 244 -3.36 16.34 13.51
C LYS A 244 -3.02 15.09 14.33
N LYS A 245 -3.79 14.01 14.24
CA LYS A 245 -3.53 12.75 14.96
C LYS A 245 -2.29 12.03 14.44
N GLU A 246 -2.13 11.90 13.12
CA GLU A 246 -0.98 11.20 12.55
C GLU A 246 0.32 11.99 12.77
N VAL A 247 0.27 13.31 12.62
CA VAL A 247 1.40 14.20 12.93
C VAL A 247 1.73 14.18 14.43
N ALA A 248 0.74 14.19 15.32
CA ALA A 248 0.98 14.09 16.76
C ALA A 248 1.62 12.75 17.17
N LYS A 249 1.25 11.65 16.51
CA LYS A 249 1.88 10.33 16.71
C LYS A 249 3.36 10.36 16.34
N GLU A 250 3.71 10.98 15.21
CA GLU A 250 5.10 11.16 14.81
C GLU A 250 5.87 12.08 15.76
N LEU A 251 5.25 13.16 16.23
CA LEU A 251 5.87 14.11 17.17
C LEU A 251 5.98 13.56 18.60
N GLY A 252 5.15 12.58 18.98
CA GLY A 252 5.21 11.88 20.25
C GLY A 252 6.39 10.92 20.37
N SER A 253 7.04 10.56 19.25
CA SER A 253 8.26 9.73 19.22
C SER A 253 9.55 10.49 19.57
N LEU A 254 9.44 11.79 19.89
CA LEU A 254 10.58 12.70 20.14
C LEU A 254 10.93 12.91 21.63
N ASP A 255 10.15 12.33 22.54
CA ASP A 255 10.47 12.26 23.98
C ASP A 255 11.26 10.97 24.27
#